data_AF-A0A7S0FUB7-F1
#
_entry.id   AF-A0A7S0FUB7-F1
#
_cell.length_a   1.000
_cell.length_b   1.000
_cell.length_c   1.000
_cell.angle_alpha   90.00
_cell.angle_beta   90.00
_cell.angle_gamma   90.00
#
_symmetry.space_group_name_H-M   'P 1'
#
loop_
_entity.id
_entity.type
_entity.pdbx_description
1 polymer ?
#
loop_
_entity_poly.entity_id
_entity_poly.type
_entity_poly.pdbx_seq_one_letter_code
_entity_poly.pdbx_strand_id
1 'polypeptide(L)'
;SLLLQDDVGGLQVQNGQGEWIDAPPIDGTIIVNLGEMLQLVTSGYFLATPHRVLNVERRHDDGGRFSMPFFWNPRLDFCVNRIELPNSLVWERPRPSAGSIGCTNSHA
;
A
#
# COMPACT_ATOMS: atom_id res chain seq x y z
N SER A 1 4.63 -2.53 -1.07
CA SER A 1 5.73 -2.79 -0.13
C SER A 1 5.55 -4.15 0.50
N LEU A 2 6.62 -4.71 1.02
CA LEU A 2 6.62 -5.88 1.91
C LEU A 2 7.05 -5.37 3.28
N LEU A 3 6.30 -5.69 4.33
CA LEU A 3 6.58 -5.21 5.68
C LEU A 3 6.69 -6.41 6.63
N LEU A 4 7.87 -6.55 7.22
CA LEU A 4 8.05 -7.35 8.42
C LEU A 4 7.80 -6.46 9.64
N GLN A 5 7.01 -6.93 10.59
CA GLN A 5 6.80 -6.26 11.87
C GLN A 5 7.04 -7.26 13.01
N ASP A 6 7.46 -6.74 14.15
CA ASP A 6 7.51 -7.51 15.39
C ASP A 6 6.11 -7.79 15.97
N ASP A 7 6.06 -8.32 17.18
CA ASP A 7 4.86 -8.70 17.90
C ASP A 7 4.18 -7.54 18.66
N VAL A 8 4.72 -6.32 18.59
CA VAL A 8 4.21 -5.14 19.32
C VAL A 8 2.90 -4.63 18.70
N GLY A 9 2.77 -4.69 17.37
CA GLY A 9 1.55 -4.29 16.65
C GLY A 9 1.41 -2.78 16.44
N GLY A 10 0.18 -2.27 16.50
CA GLY A 10 -0.14 -0.85 16.30
C GLY A 10 -0.35 -0.41 14.84
N LEU A 11 -0.05 -1.27 13.86
CA LEU A 11 -0.38 -0.99 12.46
C LEU A 11 -1.90 -1.03 12.25
N GLN A 12 -2.42 -0.01 11.57
CA GLN A 12 -3.81 0.06 11.12
C GLN A 12 -3.89 0.35 9.62
N VAL A 13 -4.92 -0.19 8.98
CA VAL A 13 -5.27 0.03 7.57
C VAL A 13 -6.68 0.58 7.49
N GLN A 14 -6.91 1.56 6.60
CA GLN A 14 -8.25 2.10 6.37
C GLN A 14 -9.01 1.26 5.33
N ASN A 15 -10.21 0.80 5.66
CA ASN A 15 -11.05 0.03 4.74
C ASN A 15 -11.80 0.94 3.74
N GLY A 16 -12.60 0.31 2.87
CA GLY A 16 -13.37 1.02 1.84
C GLY A 16 -14.46 1.95 2.37
N GLN A 17 -14.81 1.84 3.65
CA GLN A 17 -15.81 2.64 4.37
C GLN A 17 -15.15 3.80 5.16
N GLY A 18 -13.82 3.91 5.14
CA GLY A 18 -13.08 4.92 5.89
C GLY A 18 -12.77 4.52 7.34
N GLU A 19 -13.09 3.29 7.74
CA GLU A 19 -12.87 2.78 9.09
C GLU A 19 -11.43 2.25 9.21
N TRP A 20 -10.80 2.51 10.36
CA TRP A 20 -9.47 2.00 10.66
C TRP A 20 -9.57 0.60 11.27
N ILE A 21 -8.88 -0.36 10.67
CA ILE A 21 -8.81 -1.76 11.10
C ILE A 21 -7.39 -2.09 11.53
N ASP A 22 -7.24 -2.76 12.67
CA ASP A 22 -5.94 -3.24 13.14
C ASP A 22 -5.39 -4.35 12.23
N ALA A 23 -4.09 -4.31 11.97
CA ALA A 23 -3.33 -5.35 11.30
C ALA A 23 -2.45 -6.07 12.35
N PRO A 24 -3.02 -7.04 13.11
CA PRO A 24 -2.28 -7.70 14.17
C PRO A 24 -1.06 -8.45 13.61
N PRO A 25 0.07 -8.48 14.34
CA PRO A 25 1.19 -9.33 13.98
C PRO A 25 0.78 -10.80 13.95
N ILE A 26 1.18 -11.51 12.91
CA ILE A 26 1.01 -12.95 12.78
C ILE A 26 2.40 -13.54 12.55
N ASP A 27 2.81 -14.48 13.41
CA ASP A 27 4.12 -15.10 13.33
C ASP A 27 4.33 -15.81 11.97
N GLY A 28 5.55 -15.72 11.44
CA GLY A 28 5.90 -16.29 10.13
C GLY A 28 5.25 -15.60 8.92
N THR A 29 4.65 -14.42 9.08
CA THR A 29 4.01 -13.69 7.98
C THR A 29 4.71 -12.37 7.62
N ILE A 30 4.38 -11.87 6.43
CA ILE A 30 4.71 -10.53 5.98
C ILE A 30 3.44 -9.82 5.54
N ILE A 31 3.39 -8.52 5.75
CA ILE A 31 2.31 -7.68 5.23
C ILE A 31 2.69 -7.23 3.81
N VAL A 32 1.73 -7.31 2.90
CA VAL A 32 1.89 -6.84 1.51
C VAL A 32 0.95 -5.67 1.28
N ASN A 33 1.52 -4.47 1.12
CA ASN A 33 0.74 -3.27 0.81
C ASN A 33 0.88 -2.92 -0.67
N LEU A 34 -0.24 -2.62 -1.32
CA LEU A 34 -0.26 -2.18 -2.71
C LEU A 34 -0.09 -0.66 -2.76
N GLY A 35 0.83 -0.19 -3.62
CA GLY A 35 1.14 1.23 -3.76
C GLY A 35 0.35 1.89 -4.88
N GLU A 36 0.41 3.22 -4.94
CA GLU A 36 -0.28 4.03 -5.94
C GLU A 36 0.10 3.67 -7.38
N MET A 37 1.34 3.23 -7.61
CA MET A 37 1.78 2.77 -8.92
C MET A 37 0.93 1.61 -9.45
N LEU A 38 0.63 0.61 -8.60
CA LEU A 38 -0.21 -0.52 -9.00
C LEU A 38 -1.67 -0.10 -9.17
N GLN A 39 -2.16 0.80 -8.31
CA GLN A 39 -3.48 1.40 -8.48
C GLN A 39 -3.61 2.10 -9.84
N LEU A 40 -2.60 2.86 -10.25
CA LEU A 40 -2.58 3.56 -11.54
C LEU A 40 -2.57 2.58 -12.72
N VAL A 41 -1.65 1.60 -12.70
CA VAL A 41 -1.53 0.59 -13.77
C VAL A 41 -2.85 -0.17 -13.95
N THR A 42 -3.53 -0.50 -12.86
CA THR A 42 -4.76 -1.29 -12.88
C THR A 42 -6.03 -0.44 -12.97
N SER A 43 -5.91 0.85 -13.27
CA SER A 43 -7.04 1.78 -13.39
C SER A 43 -7.97 1.79 -12.16
N GLY A 44 -7.41 1.60 -10.96
CA GLY A 44 -8.15 1.60 -9.70
C GLY A 44 -8.74 0.24 -9.29
N TYR A 45 -8.42 -0.86 -9.99
CA TYR A 45 -8.83 -2.19 -9.55
C TYR A 45 -8.20 -2.54 -8.20
N PHE A 46 -6.88 -2.34 -8.07
CA PHE A 46 -6.21 -2.34 -6.77
C PHE A 46 -6.16 -0.92 -6.21
N LEU A 47 -6.25 -0.80 -4.88
CA LEU A 47 -6.18 0.48 -4.19
C LEU A 47 -4.94 0.54 -3.30
N ALA A 48 -4.31 1.72 -3.30
CA ALA A 48 -3.35 2.12 -2.30
C ALA A 48 -4.11 2.53 -1.05
N THR A 49 -4.25 1.58 -0.12
CA THR A 49 -4.97 1.81 1.13
C THR A 49 -4.15 2.67 2.10
N PRO A 50 -4.73 3.75 2.66
CA PRO A 50 -4.10 4.47 3.75
C PRO A 50 -3.79 3.54 4.92
N HIS A 51 -2.60 3.72 5.50
CA HIS A 51 -2.15 2.95 6.64
C HIS A 51 -1.40 3.86 7.61
N ARG A 52 -1.47 3.55 8.90
CA ARG A 52 -0.82 4.32 9.97
C ARG A 52 -0.34 3.37 11.07
N VAL A 53 0.61 3.83 11.88
CA VAL A 53 1.02 3.12 13.10
C VAL A 53 0.61 3.98 14.29
N LEU A 54 -0.21 3.41 15.17
CA LEU A 54 -0.53 4.01 16.46
C LEU A 54 0.60 3.73 17.45
N ASN A 55 0.85 4.68 18.34
CA ASN A 55 1.68 4.42 19.50
C ASN A 55 0.88 3.53 20.47
N VAL A 56 1.31 2.28 20.63
CA VAL A 56 0.68 1.34 21.56
C VAL A 56 1.42 1.40 22.88
N GLU A 57 0.70 1.64 23.98
CA GLU A 57 1.24 1.56 25.33
C GLU A 57 1.43 0.09 25.73
N ARG A 58 2.42 -0.59 25.16
CA ARG A 58 3.01 -1.76 25.81
C ARG A 58 4.15 -1.28 26.71
N ARG A 59 4.32 -1.97 27.84
CA ARG A 59 5.17 -1.57 28.98
C ARG A 59 6.49 -0.98 28.49
N HIS A 60 6.90 0.12 29.12
CA HIS A 60 8.18 0.81 28.91
C HIS A 60 9.43 -0.11 28.93
N ASP A 61 9.27 -1.36 29.39
CA ASP A 61 10.33 -2.33 29.63
C ASP A 61 10.52 -3.36 28.48
N ASP A 62 9.60 -3.45 27.51
CA ASP A 62 9.58 -4.55 26.51
C ASP A 62 10.38 -4.25 25.22
N GLY A 63 11.10 -3.14 25.15
CA GLY A 63 11.80 -2.71 23.93
C GLY A 63 10.82 -2.12 22.90
N GLY A 64 11.23 -1.07 22.19
CA GLY A 64 10.35 -0.36 21.26
C GLY A 64 9.87 -1.23 20.08
N ARG A 65 8.89 -0.74 19.33
CA ARG A 65 8.41 -1.37 18.09
C ARG A 65 9.45 -1.27 16.97
N PHE A 66 9.82 -2.40 16.38
CA PHE A 66 10.64 -2.51 15.18
C PHE A 66 9.83 -3.02 13.99
N SER A 67 10.12 -2.48 12.82
CA SER A 67 9.59 -3.00 11.56
C SER A 67 10.55 -2.72 10.41
N MET A 68 10.54 -3.58 9.40
CA MET A 68 11.43 -3.51 8.25
C MET A 68 10.61 -3.44 6.96
N PRO A 69 10.31 -2.23 6.45
CA PRO A 69 9.63 -2.06 5.19
C PRO A 69 10.61 -2.21 4.02
N PHE A 70 10.21 -2.99 3.02
CA PHE A 70 10.84 -3.05 1.70
C PHE A 70 9.90 -2.46 0.64
N PHE A 71 10.37 -1.43 -0.06
CA PHE A 71 9.61 -0.75 -1.12
C PHE A 71 10.11 -1.16 -2.49
N TRP A 72 9.35 -2.03 -3.14
CA TRP A 72 9.56 -2.36 -4.55
C TRP A 72 8.98 -1.26 -5.43
N ASN A 73 9.84 -0.59 -6.21
CA ASN A 73 9.44 0.43 -7.17
C ASN A 73 9.96 0.08 -8.58
N PRO A 74 9.28 0.55 -9.64
CA PRO A 74 9.85 0.54 -10.98
C PRO A 74 11.15 1.36 -11.05
N ARG A 75 11.91 1.17 -12.13
CA ARG A 75 13.04 2.05 -12.43
C ARG A 75 12.55 3.49 -12.65
N LEU A 76 13.40 4.46 -12.35
CA LEU A 76 13.07 5.89 -12.49
C LEU A 76 12.74 6.30 -13.94
N ASP A 77 13.27 5.58 -14.92
CA ASP A 77 13.07 5.78 -16.35
C ASP A 77 11.91 4.95 -16.93
N PHE A 78 11.17 4.22 -16.08
CA PHE A 78 10.09 3.36 -16.54
C PHE A 78 8.83 4.16 -16.85
N CYS A 79 8.34 4.06 -18.09
CA CYS A 79 7.06 4.61 -18.49
C CYS A 79 5.93 3.64 -18.14
N VAL A 80 5.00 4.11 -17.31
CA VAL A 80 3.91 3.30 -16.76
C VAL A 80 2.72 3.36 -17.69
N ASN A 81 2.41 2.24 -18.34
CA ASN A 81 1.19 2.08 -19.12
C ASN A 81 0.11 1.39 -18.29
N ARG A 82 -1.15 1.75 -18.53
CA ARG A 82 -2.29 1.02 -17.95
C ARG A 82 -2.38 -0.36 -18.59
N ILE A 83 -2.73 -1.35 -17.79
CA ILE A 83 -3.08 -2.68 -18.30
C ILE A 83 -4.56 -2.73 -18.62
N GLU A 84 -4.91 -3.44 -19.69
CA GLU A 84 -6.30 -3.83 -19.95
C GLU A 84 -6.64 -5.01 -19.05
N LEU A 85 -7.68 -4.84 -18.25
CA LEU A 85 -8.21 -5.91 -17.41
C LEU A 85 -9.29 -6.68 -18.20
N PRO A 86 -9.34 -8.02 -18.10
CA PRO A 86 -10.47 -8.81 -18.59
C PRO A 86 -11.79 -8.28 -18.02
N ASN A 87 -12.87 -8.38 -18.80
CA ASN A 87 -14.20 -7.93 -18.38
C ASN A 87 -14.67 -8.57 -17.04
N SER A 88 -14.23 -9.78 -16.74
CA SER A 88 -14.51 -10.46 -15.47
C SER A 88 -13.85 -9.82 -14.26
N LEU A 89 -12.84 -8.99 -14.46
CA LEU A 89 -12.10 -8.27 -13.43
C LEU A 89 -12.43 -6.77 -13.44
N VAL A 90 -13.44 -6.34 -14.19
CA VAL A 90 -13.92 -4.96 -14.11
C VAL A 90 -14.72 -4.81 -12.82
N TRP A 91 -14.10 -4.14 -11.85
CA TRP A 91 -14.73 -3.79 -10.59
C TRP A 91 -15.48 -2.45 -10.73
N GLU A 92 -16.78 -2.44 -10.46
CA GLU A 92 -17.62 -1.23 -10.50
C GLU A 92 -17.42 -0.39 -9.23
N ARG A 93 -16.31 0.36 -9.16
CA ARG A 93 -16.21 1.55 -8.29
C ARG A 93 -16.07 2.81 -9.13
N PRO A 94 -16.55 3.97 -8.64
CA PRO A 94 -16.25 5.26 -9.24
C PRO A 94 -14.74 5.43 -9.36
N ARG A 95 -14.23 5.55 -10.59
CA ARG A 95 -12.80 5.79 -10.82
C ARG A 95 -12.42 7.16 -10.24
N PRO A 96 -11.34 7.28 -9.45
CA PRO A 96 -10.76 8.58 -9.17
C PRO A 96 -10.49 9.30 -10.50
N SER A 97 -10.79 10.59 -10.59
CA SER A 97 -10.59 11.38 -11.80
C SER A 97 -9.16 11.20 -12.30
N ALA A 98 -9.01 10.77 -13.55
CA ALA A 98 -7.73 10.49 -14.16
C ALA A 98 -6.91 11.78 -14.28
N GLY A 99 -5.98 12.01 -13.35
CA GLY A 99 -4.83 12.85 -13.60
C GLY A 99 -3.91 12.10 -14.56
N SER A 100 -3.57 12.70 -15.70
CA SER A 100 -2.48 12.22 -16.55
C SER A 100 -1.16 12.53 -15.85
N ILE A 101 -0.40 11.53 -15.47
CA ILE A 101 1.00 11.71 -15.09
C ILE A 101 1.83 11.30 -16.30
N GLY A 102 2.50 12.30 -16.89
CA GLY A 102 3.45 12.11 -17.96
C GLY A 102 4.69 11.34 -17.50
N CYS A 103 5.50 10.93 -18.48
CA CYS A 103 6.79 10.28 -18.25
C CYS A 103 7.61 11.09 -17.24
N THR A 104 8.19 10.43 -16.24
CA THR A 104 9.02 11.06 -15.20
C THR A 104 10.29 11.73 -15.74
N ASN A 105 10.59 11.56 -17.04
CA ASN A 105 11.69 12.19 -17.74
C ASN A 105 11.20 12.91 -19.00
N SER A 106 10.71 14.14 -18.84
CA SER A 106 10.74 15.13 -19.92
C SER A 106 11.61 16.30 -19.51
N HIS A 107 12.91 16.08 -19.30
CA HIS A 107 13.99 17.08 -19.44
C HIS A 107 15.34 16.37 -19.31
N ALA A 108 16.03 16.19 -20.45
CA ALA A 108 17.48 16.29 -20.51
C ALA A 108 17.83 17.78 -20.72
#